data_AF-A0A6L8A9L2-F1
#
_entry.id   AF-A0A6L8A9L2-F1
#
_cell.length_a   1.000
_cell.length_b   1.000
_cell.length_c   1.000
_cell.angle_alpha   90.00
_cell.angle_beta   90.00
_cell.angle_gamma   90.00
#
_symmetry.space_group_name_H-M   'P 1'
#
loop_
_entity.id
_entity.type
_entity.pdbx_description
1 polymer ?
#
loop_
_entity_poly.entity_id
_entity_poly.type
_entity_poly.pdbx_seq_one_letter_code
_entity_poly.pdbx_strand_id
1 'polypeptide(L)'
;MLDRLYSVWLIAQRDWFEATTTKMFWLSALLMPVVTFALAIFGMVAATIASTSVSVGSYYVIDHSDGLAQEIRNEILRSDLTNFMFVLADRDPRSDDEEILRDVHEATQTSTIPVLVGSFVEHLQHPQRDFTTTSGDSLAKRFSVWWSNNKDRIIELAPNVSFAQYEEILTPNLSEQELISLLKDEEILGYFIIPETFVSSSENAKFVTEKILKQDLANWYERFATRVIQNKKFAESNISRETAMWLLQRASFRTSRAIASSRDSRTDSTAGTASSAGEETTKEVTAWEAAGEFAPIVYQYILWFLVFIGATVLMTNTVEEKSTKLVEVLLSDLDPVELMDGKLLGSALTLLTVVGLWIFLISLPVMMGSGAVIAFLPQAEEFLESGVLNSIFNPLHVINFVIFFVLGFSFYGYSLSALGSVCSNIREAQMMATPINLIAIVPLILMFPIALDKTGPLATIMSYIPPFTPFVMMNVVAEIDWLNYVIIFTWMSACTLGVRWLAKQVYTKGILLENKPAGIKGLVRLVGGSS
;
A
#
# COMPACT_ATOMS: atom_id res chain seq x y z
N MET A 1 5.80 -26.39 40.90
CA MET A 1 5.50 -26.02 39.50
C MET A 1 4.06 -25.57 39.34
N LEU A 2 3.08 -26.30 39.89
CA LEU A 2 1.67 -25.91 39.89
C LEU A 2 1.41 -24.58 40.64
N ASP A 3 2.01 -24.39 41.82
CA ASP A 3 1.81 -23.14 42.58
C ASP A 3 2.32 -21.90 41.84
N ARG A 4 3.47 -22.01 41.16
CA ARG A 4 4.01 -20.93 40.32
C ARG A 4 3.08 -20.56 39.17
N LEU A 5 2.53 -21.57 38.49
CA LEU A 5 1.60 -21.35 37.38
C LEU A 5 0.30 -20.70 37.87
N TYR A 6 -0.15 -21.08 39.08
CA TYR A 6 -1.31 -20.47 39.72
C TYR A 6 -1.06 -19.00 40.05
N SER A 7 0.09 -18.65 40.65
CA SER A 7 0.48 -17.27 40.90
C SER A 7 0.52 -16.42 39.62
N VAL A 8 1.19 -16.93 38.57
CA VAL A 8 1.26 -16.26 37.26
C VAL A 8 -0.13 -16.02 36.68
N TRP A 9 -1.02 -17.01 36.77
CA TRP A 9 -2.38 -16.88 36.27
C TRP A 9 -3.23 -15.87 37.05
N LEU A 10 -3.11 -15.84 38.38
CA LEU A 10 -3.81 -14.84 39.22
C LEU A 10 -3.38 -13.41 38.88
N ILE A 11 -2.07 -13.20 38.67
CA ILE A 11 -1.53 -11.89 38.26
C ILE A 11 -2.07 -11.51 36.88
N ALA A 12 -2.07 -12.46 35.94
CA ALA A 12 -2.61 -12.24 34.60
C ALA A 12 -4.11 -11.90 34.63
N GLN A 13 -4.89 -12.59 35.46
CA GLN A 13 -6.32 -12.35 35.61
C GLN A 13 -6.60 -10.97 36.21
N ARG A 14 -5.84 -10.56 37.24
CA ARG A 14 -5.94 -9.23 37.84
C ARG A 14 -5.70 -8.14 36.80
N ASP A 15 -4.58 -8.19 36.09
CA ASP A 15 -4.20 -7.16 35.12
C ASP A 15 -5.16 -7.11 33.93
N TRP A 16 -5.62 -8.27 33.46
CA TRP A 16 -6.64 -8.35 32.42
C TRP A 16 -7.96 -7.71 32.87
N PHE A 17 -8.40 -7.99 34.09
CA PHE A 17 -9.64 -7.43 34.62
C PHE A 17 -9.53 -5.92 34.85
N GLU A 18 -8.41 -5.45 35.37
CA GLU A 18 -8.14 -4.02 35.56
C GLU A 18 -8.14 -3.27 34.22
N ALA A 19 -7.54 -3.84 33.17
CA ALA A 19 -7.55 -3.24 31.85
C ALA A 19 -8.95 -3.23 31.22
N THR A 20 -9.65 -4.36 31.24
CA THR A 20 -10.90 -4.57 30.48
C THR A 20 -12.16 -3.99 31.12
N THR A 21 -12.12 -3.63 32.41
CA THR A 21 -13.29 -3.06 33.10
C THR A 21 -13.47 -1.56 32.90
N THR A 22 -12.46 -0.87 32.36
CA THR A 22 -12.52 0.58 32.17
C THR A 22 -13.38 0.96 30.95
N LYS A 23 -14.17 2.04 31.06
CA LYS A 23 -14.96 2.57 29.92
C LYS A 23 -14.05 3.02 28.76
N MET A 24 -12.89 3.58 29.09
CA MET A 24 -11.89 4.01 28.10
C MET A 24 -11.32 2.84 27.31
N PHE A 25 -11.17 1.67 27.92
CA PHE A 25 -10.77 0.46 27.20
C PHE A 25 -11.78 0.11 26.11
N TRP A 26 -13.08 -0.01 26.42
CA TRP A 26 -14.08 -0.37 25.41
C TRP A 26 -14.25 0.70 24.32
N LEU A 27 -14.15 1.98 24.68
CA LEU A 27 -14.19 3.06 23.71
C LEU A 27 -12.99 3.00 22.76
N SER A 28 -11.78 2.84 23.29
CA SER A 28 -10.56 2.74 22.48
C SER A 28 -10.54 1.44 21.66
N ALA A 29 -10.97 0.31 22.23
CA ALA A 29 -11.08 -0.96 21.52
C ALA A 29 -12.05 -0.88 20.34
N LEU A 30 -13.13 -0.09 20.41
CA LEU A 30 -14.09 0.06 19.32
C LEU A 30 -13.62 1.07 18.26
N LEU A 31 -12.91 2.12 18.66
CA LEU A 31 -12.45 3.20 17.76
C LEU A 31 -11.12 2.87 17.05
N MET A 32 -10.21 2.17 17.73
CA MET A 32 -8.93 1.75 17.18
C MET A 32 -8.97 0.97 15.86
N PRO A 33 -9.89 0.01 15.61
CA PRO A 33 -9.91 -0.70 14.34
C PRO A 33 -10.21 0.27 13.20
N VAL A 34 -11.16 1.19 13.36
CA VAL A 34 -11.46 2.20 12.33
C VAL A 34 -10.22 3.03 12.00
N VAL A 35 -9.48 3.46 13.03
CA VAL A 35 -8.25 4.24 12.84
C VAL A 35 -7.14 3.40 12.21
N THR A 36 -6.92 2.17 12.66
CA THR A 36 -5.85 1.30 12.15
C THR A 36 -6.12 0.80 10.73
N PHE A 37 -7.36 0.41 10.41
CA PHE A 37 -7.75 0.09 9.04
C PHE A 37 -7.70 1.33 8.14
N ALA A 38 -8.17 2.49 8.62
CA ALA A 38 -8.05 3.73 7.84
C ALA A 38 -6.59 4.11 7.57
N LEU A 39 -5.69 3.97 8.55
CA LEU A 39 -4.25 4.22 8.35
C LEU A 39 -3.60 3.18 7.43
N ALA A 40 -3.97 1.90 7.53
CA ALA A 40 -3.47 0.87 6.64
C ALA A 40 -3.92 1.11 5.20
N ILE A 41 -5.21 1.41 5.00
CA ILE A 41 -5.79 1.73 3.68
C ILE A 41 -5.20 3.05 3.15
N PHE A 42 -5.13 4.09 3.97
CA PHE A 42 -4.52 5.37 3.58
C PHE A 42 -3.05 5.18 3.23
N GLY A 43 -2.28 4.40 3.99
CA GLY A 43 -0.89 4.09 3.66
C GLY A 43 -0.75 3.34 2.34
N MET A 44 -1.63 2.39 2.06
CA MET A 44 -1.67 1.66 0.78
C MET A 44 -2.06 2.60 -0.38
N VAL A 45 -3.12 3.37 -0.23
CA VAL A 45 -3.60 4.33 -1.23
C VAL A 45 -2.57 5.44 -1.44
N ALA A 46 -1.95 5.96 -0.38
CA ALA A 46 -0.88 6.94 -0.47
C ALA A 46 0.38 6.37 -1.10
N ALA A 47 0.70 5.07 -0.95
CA ALA A 47 1.80 4.44 -1.68
C ALA A 47 1.50 4.33 -3.18
N THR A 48 0.26 3.96 -3.55
CA THR A 48 -0.21 3.93 -4.94
C THR A 48 -0.36 5.33 -5.56
N ILE A 49 -0.73 6.32 -4.76
CA ILE A 49 -0.81 7.73 -5.15
C ILE A 49 0.57 8.40 -5.09
N ALA A 50 1.53 7.93 -4.30
CA ALA A 50 2.90 8.44 -4.32
C ALA A 50 3.63 8.08 -5.63
N SER A 51 3.19 7.02 -6.32
CA SER A 51 3.52 6.81 -7.74
C SER A 51 2.70 7.67 -8.71
N THR A 52 1.81 8.53 -8.21
CA THR A 52 0.83 9.33 -8.97
C THR A 52 0.59 10.72 -8.35
N SER A 53 1.57 11.34 -7.66
CA SER A 53 1.29 12.57 -6.92
C SER A 53 1.30 13.78 -7.84
N VAL A 54 0.14 14.43 -7.87
CA VAL A 54 -0.25 15.58 -8.69
C VAL A 54 0.42 16.85 -8.20
N SER A 55 1.68 17.05 -8.60
CA SER A 55 2.15 18.38 -9.01
C SER A 55 2.41 18.26 -10.50
N VAL A 56 1.74 19.08 -11.32
CA VAL A 56 2.00 19.08 -12.77
C VAL A 56 3.49 19.32 -12.95
N GLY A 57 4.19 18.28 -13.39
CA GLY A 57 5.61 18.27 -13.53
C GLY A 57 6.03 19.01 -14.77
N SER A 58 6.56 20.22 -14.62
CA SER A 58 7.07 20.97 -15.76
C SER A 58 8.30 20.29 -16.35
N TYR A 59 8.40 20.20 -17.68
CA TYR A 59 9.58 19.70 -18.38
C TYR A 59 9.90 20.56 -19.61
N TYR A 60 11.13 20.43 -20.12
CA TYR A 60 11.58 21.18 -21.30
C TYR A 60 12.11 20.25 -22.38
N VAL A 61 12.02 20.66 -23.65
CA VAL A 61 12.54 19.90 -24.79
C VAL A 61 13.44 20.80 -25.64
N ILE A 62 14.70 20.39 -25.78
CA ILE A 62 15.63 20.96 -26.76
C ILE A 62 15.51 20.11 -28.03
N ASP A 63 14.93 20.71 -29.07
CA ASP A 63 14.76 20.06 -30.36
C ASP A 63 15.82 20.53 -31.35
N HIS A 64 16.75 19.65 -31.72
CA HIS A 64 17.67 19.88 -32.82
C HIS A 64 17.16 19.28 -34.14
N SER A 65 16.03 18.58 -34.14
CA SER A 65 15.46 17.99 -35.35
C SER A 65 14.60 18.98 -36.13
N ASP A 66 14.20 18.60 -37.35
CA ASP A 66 13.22 19.32 -38.16
C ASP A 66 11.78 19.15 -37.62
N GLY A 67 11.53 19.61 -36.39
CA GLY A 67 10.19 19.74 -35.81
C GLY A 67 9.59 18.48 -35.19
N LEU A 68 10.41 17.48 -34.82
CA LEU A 68 9.93 16.23 -34.22
C LEU A 68 9.34 16.45 -32.82
N ALA A 69 9.84 17.41 -32.03
CA ALA A 69 9.25 17.73 -30.73
C ALA A 69 7.79 18.21 -30.88
N GLN A 70 7.50 18.96 -31.94
CA GLN A 70 6.14 19.41 -32.23
C GLN A 70 5.23 18.24 -32.60
N GLU A 71 5.73 17.25 -33.34
CA GLU A 71 4.97 16.04 -33.65
C GLU A 71 4.69 15.18 -32.41
N ILE A 72 5.65 15.07 -31.48
CA ILE A 72 5.47 14.37 -30.20
C ILE A 72 4.41 15.09 -29.36
N ARG A 73 4.48 16.42 -29.25
CA ARG A 73 3.46 17.24 -28.59
C ARG A 73 2.06 17.00 -29.17
N ASN A 74 1.97 16.91 -30.49
CA ASN A 74 0.71 16.63 -31.18
C ASN A 74 0.16 15.23 -30.87
N GLU A 75 1.02 14.23 -30.73
CA GLU A 75 0.62 12.88 -30.35
C GLU A 75 0.16 12.80 -28.89
N ILE A 76 0.81 13.54 -27.99
CA ILE A 76 0.36 13.70 -26.60
C ILE A 76 -1.04 14.32 -26.57
N LEU A 77 -1.25 15.43 -27.29
CA LEU A 77 -2.55 16.09 -27.40
C LEU A 77 -3.64 15.16 -27.96
N ARG A 78 -3.32 14.36 -28.99
CA ARG A 78 -4.24 13.34 -29.55
C ARG A 78 -4.63 12.31 -28.49
N SER A 79 -3.69 11.85 -27.69
CA SER A 79 -3.93 10.90 -26.61
C SER A 79 -4.83 11.48 -25.52
N ASP A 80 -4.60 12.73 -25.12
CA ASP A 80 -5.38 13.41 -24.09
C ASP A 80 -6.82 13.64 -24.52
N LEU A 81 -7.01 14.11 -25.75
CA LEU A 81 -8.33 14.25 -26.35
C LEU A 81 -9.04 12.90 -26.47
N THR A 82 -8.33 11.85 -26.88
CA THR A 82 -8.92 10.50 -26.97
C THR A 82 -9.41 10.03 -25.60
N ASN A 83 -8.59 10.14 -24.56
CA ASN A 83 -8.95 9.76 -23.19
C ASN A 83 -10.15 10.56 -22.69
N PHE A 84 -10.14 11.88 -22.88
CA PHE A 84 -11.25 12.75 -22.49
C PHE A 84 -12.56 12.40 -23.21
N MET A 85 -12.48 12.11 -24.52
CA MET A 85 -13.65 11.73 -25.31
C MET A 85 -14.24 10.38 -24.89
N PHE A 86 -13.40 9.40 -24.50
CA PHE A 86 -13.88 8.15 -23.93
C PHE A 86 -14.62 8.36 -22.61
N VAL A 87 -14.10 9.22 -21.74
CA VAL A 87 -14.77 9.56 -20.47
C VAL A 87 -16.12 10.23 -20.73
N LEU A 88 -16.19 11.16 -21.68
CA LEU A 88 -17.45 11.81 -22.03
C LEU A 88 -18.44 10.84 -22.69
N ALA A 89 -17.98 9.89 -23.50
CA ALA A 89 -18.85 8.94 -24.18
C ALA A 89 -19.53 7.94 -23.21
N ASP A 90 -18.81 7.53 -22.17
CA ASP A 90 -19.29 6.55 -21.17
C ASP A 90 -20.13 7.18 -20.05
N ARG A 91 -20.06 8.51 -19.90
CA ARG A 91 -20.75 9.25 -18.85
C ARG A 91 -22.15 9.69 -19.30
N ASP A 92 -23.16 9.41 -18.47
CA ASP A 92 -24.51 10.00 -18.64
C ASP A 92 -24.47 11.53 -18.43
N PRO A 93 -24.96 12.34 -19.40
CA PRO A 93 -25.01 13.78 -19.26
C PRO A 93 -25.93 14.21 -18.12
N ARG A 94 -25.43 15.06 -17.22
CA ARG A 94 -26.23 15.66 -16.14
C ARG A 94 -26.99 16.89 -16.66
N SER A 95 -28.09 17.24 -15.99
CA SER A 95 -28.86 18.46 -16.30
C SER A 95 -28.03 19.74 -16.21
N ASP A 96 -27.01 19.72 -15.35
CA ASP A 96 -26.18 20.87 -15.00
C ASP A 96 -24.86 20.90 -15.80
N ASP A 97 -24.65 19.95 -16.71
CA ASP A 97 -23.46 19.93 -17.56
C ASP A 97 -23.49 21.07 -18.60
N GLU A 98 -22.31 21.64 -18.86
CA GLU A 98 -22.13 22.69 -19.86
C GLU A 98 -22.60 22.22 -21.25
N GLU A 99 -23.26 23.12 -21.98
CA GLU A 99 -23.81 22.84 -23.32
C GLU A 99 -22.79 22.21 -24.26
N ILE A 100 -21.53 22.67 -24.22
CA ILE A 100 -20.45 22.13 -25.05
C ILE A 100 -20.11 20.67 -24.73
N LEU A 101 -20.19 20.26 -23.45
CA LEU A 101 -19.92 18.87 -23.05
C LEU A 101 -21.03 17.94 -23.50
N ARG A 102 -22.28 18.42 -23.48
CA ARG A 102 -23.44 17.70 -23.98
C ARG A 102 -23.39 17.53 -25.50
N ASP A 103 -23.04 18.58 -26.22
CA ASP A 103 -22.85 18.55 -27.67
C ASP A 103 -21.74 17.57 -28.07
N VAL A 104 -20.62 17.56 -27.33
CA VAL A 104 -19.50 16.63 -27.55
C VAL A 104 -19.90 15.20 -27.22
N HIS A 105 -20.64 14.97 -26.14
CA HIS A 105 -21.20 13.65 -25.82
C HIS A 105 -22.10 13.14 -26.95
N GLU A 106 -23.03 13.96 -27.46
CA GLU A 106 -23.89 13.59 -28.60
C GLU A 106 -23.07 13.29 -29.87
N ALA A 107 -22.01 14.07 -30.12
CA ALA A 107 -21.09 13.80 -31.22
C ALA A 107 -20.38 12.43 -31.08
N THR A 108 -20.03 12.01 -29.85
CA THR A 108 -19.44 10.68 -29.60
C THR A 108 -20.39 9.52 -29.88
N GLN A 109 -21.70 9.74 -29.78
CA GLN A 109 -22.72 8.73 -30.09
C GLN A 109 -22.96 8.59 -31.60
N THR A 110 -22.65 9.63 -32.38
CA THR A 110 -22.95 9.70 -33.82
C THR A 110 -21.72 9.51 -34.70
N SER A 111 -20.51 9.70 -34.17
CA SER A 111 -19.24 9.59 -34.90
C SER A 111 -18.21 8.81 -34.10
N THR A 112 -17.30 8.12 -34.78
CA THR A 112 -16.21 7.40 -34.08
C THR A 112 -15.25 8.39 -33.43
N ILE A 113 -14.84 8.13 -32.18
CA ILE A 113 -13.89 8.96 -31.41
C ILE A 113 -12.64 9.37 -32.21
N PRO A 114 -11.97 8.48 -32.99
CA PRO A 114 -10.80 8.87 -33.78
C PRO A 114 -11.05 9.98 -34.81
N VAL A 115 -12.26 10.04 -35.39
CA VAL A 115 -12.64 11.08 -36.36
C VAL A 115 -12.83 12.42 -35.66
N LEU A 116 -13.49 12.43 -34.51
CA LEU A 116 -13.69 13.63 -33.70
C LEU A 116 -12.38 14.19 -33.14
N VAL A 117 -11.51 13.31 -32.62
CA VAL A 117 -10.18 13.69 -32.15
C VAL A 117 -9.38 14.30 -33.30
N GLY A 118 -9.48 13.72 -34.51
CA GLY A 118 -8.85 14.26 -35.71
C GLY A 118 -9.24 15.71 -35.99
N SER A 119 -10.53 16.02 -36.00
CA SER A 119 -11.03 17.38 -36.30
C SER A 119 -10.70 18.39 -35.20
N PHE A 120 -10.73 17.98 -33.93
CA PHE A 120 -10.39 18.85 -32.80
C PHE A 120 -8.90 19.18 -32.73
N VAL A 121 -8.04 18.20 -33.01
CA VAL A 121 -6.58 18.41 -33.07
C VAL A 121 -6.22 19.41 -34.16
N GLU A 122 -6.86 19.31 -35.34
CA GLU A 122 -6.61 20.23 -36.45
C GLU A 122 -6.97 21.68 -36.10
N HIS A 123 -8.07 21.90 -35.37
CA HIS A 123 -8.48 23.23 -34.90
C HIS A 123 -7.58 23.77 -33.78
N LEU A 124 -7.14 22.92 -32.86
CA LEU A 124 -6.22 23.30 -31.78
C LEU A 124 -4.83 23.68 -32.33
N GLN A 125 -4.41 23.08 -33.45
CA GLN A 125 -3.14 23.37 -34.10
C GLN A 125 -3.19 24.60 -35.01
N HIS A 126 -4.34 24.90 -35.60
CA HIS A 126 -4.52 26.01 -36.54
C HIS A 126 -5.71 26.92 -36.18
N PRO A 127 -5.64 27.70 -35.09
CA PRO A 127 -6.77 28.49 -34.59
C PRO A 127 -7.26 29.58 -35.54
N GLN A 128 -6.44 29.97 -36.52
CA GLN A 128 -6.64 31.10 -37.44
C GLN A 128 -7.10 30.68 -38.85
N ARG A 129 -7.26 29.38 -39.13
CA ARG A 129 -7.83 28.94 -40.42
C ARG A 129 -9.36 29.08 -40.37
N ASP A 130 -9.92 29.90 -41.26
CA ASP A 130 -11.36 29.89 -41.54
C ASP A 130 -11.70 28.65 -42.35
N PHE A 131 -12.17 27.60 -41.67
CA PHE A 131 -12.72 26.42 -42.33
C PHE A 131 -14.08 26.78 -42.93
N THR A 132 -14.11 27.00 -44.24
CA THR A 132 -15.35 27.17 -44.98
C THR A 132 -15.83 25.80 -45.44
N THR A 133 -16.94 25.33 -44.84
CA THR A 133 -17.93 24.33 -45.29
C THR A 133 -18.00 23.00 -44.54
N THR A 134 -19.26 22.65 -44.21
CA THR A 134 -19.84 21.39 -43.67
C THR A 134 -20.06 21.37 -42.15
N SER A 135 -21.24 20.89 -41.72
CA SER A 135 -21.85 21.11 -40.39
C SER A 135 -21.13 20.50 -39.18
N GLY A 136 -19.88 20.06 -39.31
CA GLY A 136 -18.99 19.62 -38.23
C GLY A 136 -18.05 20.72 -37.69
N ASP A 137 -17.95 21.87 -38.36
CA ASP A 137 -16.96 22.93 -38.04
C ASP A 137 -17.34 23.83 -36.86
N SER A 138 -18.62 23.93 -36.47
CA SER A 138 -19.01 24.80 -35.34
C SER A 138 -18.65 24.20 -33.98
N LEU A 139 -18.78 22.88 -33.85
CA LEU A 139 -18.51 22.15 -32.61
C LEU A 139 -17.01 22.03 -32.35
N ALA A 140 -16.20 21.69 -33.37
CA ALA A 140 -14.75 21.62 -33.24
C ALA A 140 -14.11 22.96 -32.83
N LYS A 141 -14.59 24.06 -33.40
CA LYS A 141 -14.15 25.42 -33.04
C LYS A 141 -14.58 25.81 -31.62
N ARG A 142 -15.83 25.56 -31.22
CA ARG A 142 -16.29 25.83 -29.85
C ARG A 142 -15.54 24.99 -28.82
N PHE A 143 -15.34 23.70 -29.13
CA PHE A 143 -14.67 22.77 -28.24
C PHE A 143 -13.17 23.08 -28.10
N SER A 144 -12.47 23.43 -29.17
CA SER A 144 -11.05 23.81 -29.09
C SER A 144 -10.80 25.05 -28.23
N VAL A 145 -11.68 26.06 -28.32
CA VAL A 145 -11.66 27.24 -27.44
C VAL A 145 -11.93 26.84 -26.00
N TRP A 146 -12.94 25.99 -25.76
CA TRP A 146 -13.25 25.49 -24.42
C TRP A 146 -12.08 24.69 -23.84
N TRP A 147 -11.49 23.78 -24.61
CA TRP A 147 -10.38 22.92 -24.23
C TRP A 147 -9.17 23.73 -23.76
N SER A 148 -8.85 24.81 -24.48
CA SER A 148 -7.71 25.66 -24.18
C SER A 148 -7.89 26.48 -22.89
N ASN A 149 -9.14 26.80 -22.53
CA ASN A 149 -9.46 27.69 -21.41
C ASN A 149 -9.87 26.96 -20.12
N ASN A 150 -10.14 25.65 -20.18
CA ASN A 150 -10.76 24.90 -19.08
C ASN A 150 -9.90 23.73 -18.60
N LYS A 151 -8.58 23.91 -18.49
CA LYS A 151 -7.64 22.86 -18.05
C LYS A 151 -8.07 22.20 -16.73
N ASP A 152 -8.39 22.99 -15.71
CA ASP A 152 -8.79 22.45 -14.39
C ASP A 152 -10.05 21.60 -14.47
N ARG A 153 -11.03 22.04 -15.27
CA ARG A 153 -12.28 21.31 -15.49
C ARG A 153 -12.05 20.02 -16.26
N ILE A 154 -11.13 20.00 -17.22
CA ILE A 154 -10.76 18.79 -17.95
C ILE A 154 -10.09 17.79 -17.02
N ILE A 155 -9.19 18.25 -16.13
CA ILE A 155 -8.53 17.38 -15.14
C ILE A 155 -9.55 16.78 -14.17
N GLU A 156 -10.53 17.57 -13.72
CA GLU A 156 -11.62 17.10 -12.85
C GLU A 156 -12.45 16.00 -13.52
N LEU A 157 -12.73 16.16 -14.82
CA LEU A 157 -13.53 15.20 -15.59
C LEU A 157 -12.72 13.96 -15.99
N ALA A 158 -11.48 14.15 -16.43
CA ALA A 158 -10.60 13.13 -16.95
C ALA A 158 -9.20 13.25 -16.31
N PRO A 159 -9.00 12.70 -15.09
CA PRO A 159 -7.73 12.84 -14.37
C PRO A 159 -6.55 12.13 -15.04
N ASN A 160 -6.81 11.25 -16.03
CA ASN A 160 -5.80 10.49 -16.76
C ASN A 160 -5.24 11.23 -18.00
N VAL A 161 -5.56 12.51 -18.20
CA VAL A 161 -4.93 13.32 -19.26
C VAL A 161 -3.48 13.65 -18.91
N SER A 162 -2.61 13.70 -19.92
CA SER A 162 -1.16 13.84 -19.73
C SER A 162 -0.78 15.16 -19.09
N PHE A 163 -1.46 16.25 -19.43
CA PHE A 163 -1.21 17.56 -18.79
C PHE A 163 -1.67 17.66 -17.33
N ALA A 164 -2.40 16.66 -16.81
CA ALA A 164 -2.64 16.54 -15.37
C ALA A 164 -1.37 16.10 -14.61
N GLN A 165 -0.40 15.50 -15.32
CA GLN A 165 0.83 14.95 -14.75
C GLN A 165 2.08 15.71 -15.20
N TYR A 166 2.15 16.12 -16.47
CA TYR A 166 3.34 16.75 -17.05
C TYR A 166 2.97 17.89 -18.01
N GLU A 167 3.64 19.03 -17.88
CA GLU A 167 3.44 20.18 -18.77
C GLU A 167 4.76 20.63 -19.38
N GLU A 168 4.77 20.87 -20.69
CA GLU A 168 5.97 21.34 -21.37
C GLU A 168 6.07 22.87 -21.32
N ILE A 169 7.22 23.38 -20.90
CA ILE A 169 7.53 24.81 -20.95
C ILE A 169 7.93 25.18 -22.39
N LEU A 170 7.20 26.12 -22.98
CA LEU A 170 7.34 26.53 -24.38
C LEU A 170 8.27 27.73 -24.63
N THR A 171 9.06 28.13 -23.63
CA THR A 171 9.93 29.31 -23.72
C THR A 171 11.00 29.11 -24.79
N PRO A 172 11.06 29.97 -25.83
CA PRO A 172 12.04 29.81 -26.90
C PRO A 172 13.47 30.12 -26.41
N ASN A 173 14.45 29.32 -26.85
CA ASN A 173 15.88 29.55 -26.73
C ASN A 173 16.43 29.69 -25.29
N LEU A 174 16.04 28.81 -24.37
CA LEU A 174 16.72 28.69 -23.08
C LEU A 174 18.10 28.04 -23.24
N SER A 175 19.11 28.59 -22.58
CA SER A 175 20.45 27.99 -22.54
C SER A 175 20.51 26.79 -21.60
N GLU A 176 21.44 25.86 -21.83
CA GLU A 176 21.64 24.69 -20.96
C GLU A 176 21.96 25.09 -19.51
N GLN A 177 22.64 26.22 -19.30
CA GLN A 177 22.93 26.75 -17.97
C GLN A 177 21.68 27.23 -17.23
N GLU A 178 20.72 27.84 -17.93
CA GLU A 178 19.44 28.25 -17.37
C GLU A 178 18.57 27.03 -17.04
N LEU A 179 18.58 25.99 -17.87
CA LEU A 179 17.88 24.73 -17.59
C LEU A 179 18.45 24.00 -16.37
N ILE A 180 19.77 24.06 -16.18
CA ILE A 180 20.43 23.51 -14.98
C ILE A 180 20.04 24.30 -13.72
N SER A 181 19.87 25.63 -13.79
CA SER A 181 19.32 26.38 -12.65
C SER A 181 17.87 26.01 -12.36
N LEU A 182 17.02 25.90 -13.38
CA LEU A 182 15.61 25.50 -13.21
C LEU A 182 15.47 24.08 -12.64
N LEU A 183 16.41 23.19 -12.94
CA LEU A 183 16.46 21.86 -12.32
C LEU A 183 16.81 21.92 -10.83
N LYS A 184 17.77 22.78 -10.45
CA LYS A 184 18.21 22.93 -9.04
C LYS A 184 17.17 23.64 -8.19
N ASP A 185 16.42 24.56 -8.78
CA ASP A 185 15.34 25.30 -8.13
C ASP A 185 14.02 24.48 -8.10
N GLU A 186 14.05 23.23 -8.57
CA GLU A 186 12.93 22.30 -8.69
C GLU A 186 11.74 22.82 -9.54
N GLU A 187 11.96 23.86 -10.35
CA GLU A 187 10.95 24.43 -11.25
C GLU A 187 10.63 23.52 -12.45
N ILE A 188 11.59 22.67 -12.85
CA ILE A 188 11.39 21.61 -13.84
C ILE A 188 11.81 20.24 -13.31
N LEU A 189 11.11 19.19 -13.75
CA LEU A 189 11.42 17.80 -13.42
C LEU A 189 12.62 17.26 -14.22
N GLY A 190 12.80 17.74 -15.44
CA GLY A 190 13.77 17.23 -16.38
C GLY A 190 13.70 17.97 -17.71
N TYR A 191 14.73 17.81 -18.54
CA TYR A 191 14.67 18.23 -19.94
C TYR A 191 15.19 17.15 -20.89
N PHE A 192 14.64 17.13 -22.10
CA PHE A 192 14.98 16.19 -23.17
C PHE A 192 15.82 16.90 -24.23
N ILE A 193 16.80 16.18 -24.79
CA ILE A 193 17.57 16.60 -25.96
C ILE A 193 17.26 15.64 -27.11
N ILE A 194 16.64 16.17 -28.16
CA ILE A 194 16.30 15.43 -29.38
C ILE A 194 17.36 15.76 -30.44
N PRO A 195 18.19 14.78 -30.87
CA PRO A 195 19.20 15.01 -31.91
C PRO A 195 18.58 15.02 -33.32
N GLU A 196 19.28 15.62 -34.29
CA GLU A 196 18.89 15.62 -35.72
C GLU A 196 18.65 14.21 -36.27
N THR A 197 19.45 13.23 -35.83
CA THR A 197 19.39 11.84 -36.31
C THR A 197 18.34 10.98 -35.62
N PHE A 198 17.51 11.53 -34.72
CA PHE A 198 16.70 10.73 -33.78
C PHE A 198 15.75 9.72 -34.44
N VAL A 199 15.27 10.02 -35.65
CA VAL A 199 14.45 9.09 -36.44
C VAL A 199 15.25 7.87 -36.88
N SER A 200 16.52 8.06 -37.25
CA SER A 200 17.41 6.99 -37.75
C SER A 200 18.22 6.28 -36.66
N SER A 201 18.63 6.99 -35.60
CA SER A 201 19.43 6.48 -34.49
C SER A 201 19.09 7.23 -33.20
N SER A 202 18.92 6.49 -32.10
CA SER A 202 18.73 7.06 -30.75
C SER A 202 20.05 7.50 -30.10
N GLU A 203 21.18 7.28 -30.78
CA GLU A 203 22.49 7.68 -30.32
C GLU A 203 22.52 9.20 -30.12
N ASN A 204 22.89 9.64 -28.91
CA ASN A 204 22.90 11.04 -28.43
C ASN A 204 21.57 11.64 -27.94
N ALA A 205 20.45 10.90 -27.94
CA ALA A 205 19.25 11.33 -27.22
C ALA A 205 19.50 11.28 -25.71
N LYS A 206 19.13 12.34 -24.99
CA LYS A 206 19.38 12.45 -23.54
C LYS A 206 18.16 12.95 -22.81
N PHE A 207 17.96 12.39 -21.62
CA PHE A 207 17.08 12.95 -20.60
C PHE A 207 17.93 13.37 -19.40
N VAL A 208 17.82 14.62 -18.99
CA VAL A 208 18.61 15.20 -17.89
C VAL A 208 17.68 15.53 -16.73
N THR A 209 17.98 14.99 -15.55
CA THR A 209 17.22 15.21 -14.31
C THR A 209 18.13 15.19 -13.09
N GLU A 210 17.72 15.84 -12.01
CA GLU A 210 18.46 15.86 -10.73
C GLU A 210 18.26 14.58 -9.90
N LYS A 211 17.07 13.96 -9.99
CA LYS A 211 16.67 12.82 -9.14
C LYS A 211 16.43 11.57 -9.97
N ILE A 212 17.13 10.48 -9.64
CA ILE A 212 17.00 9.16 -10.29
C ILE A 212 15.56 8.63 -10.22
N LEU A 213 14.80 8.98 -9.18
CA LEU A 213 13.41 8.58 -9.00
C LEU A 213 12.42 9.24 -9.98
N LYS A 214 12.84 10.13 -10.88
CA LYS A 214 11.97 10.78 -11.88
C LYS A 214 11.96 10.07 -13.26
N GLN A 215 12.36 8.80 -13.31
CA GLN A 215 12.45 8.02 -14.56
C GLN A 215 11.08 7.78 -15.22
N ASP A 216 9.98 7.93 -14.49
CA ASP A 216 8.62 7.81 -15.03
C ASP A 216 8.31 8.87 -16.10
N LEU A 217 8.84 10.10 -15.97
CA LEU A 217 8.72 11.14 -17.00
C LEU A 217 9.44 10.73 -18.30
N ALA A 218 10.65 10.16 -18.18
CA ALA A 218 11.41 9.68 -19.33
C ALA A 218 10.67 8.54 -20.05
N ASN A 219 10.23 7.54 -19.28
CA ASN A 219 9.45 6.41 -19.81
C ASN A 219 8.13 6.87 -20.45
N TRP A 220 7.49 7.88 -19.87
CA TRP A 220 6.27 8.47 -20.42
C TRP A 220 6.53 9.14 -21.77
N TYR A 221 7.53 10.03 -21.85
CA TYR A 221 7.86 10.76 -23.09
C TYR A 221 8.33 9.81 -24.20
N GLU A 222 9.14 8.81 -23.83
CA GLU A 222 9.66 7.79 -24.76
C GLU A 222 8.55 7.01 -25.45
N ARG A 223 7.43 6.71 -24.78
CA ARG A 223 6.28 6.03 -25.41
C ARG A 223 5.69 6.84 -26.55
N PHE A 224 5.56 8.15 -26.39
CA PHE A 224 5.03 9.05 -27.42
C PHE A 224 6.05 9.26 -28.54
N ALA A 225 7.31 9.53 -28.20
CA ALA A 225 8.41 9.64 -29.16
C ALA A 225 8.54 8.38 -30.03
N THR A 226 8.46 7.21 -29.42
CA THR A 226 8.52 5.91 -30.09
C THR A 226 7.39 5.78 -31.11
N ARG A 227 6.16 6.16 -30.77
CA ARG A 227 5.01 6.06 -31.67
C ARG A 227 5.17 7.00 -32.88
N VAL A 228 5.62 8.23 -32.66
CA VAL A 228 5.87 9.19 -33.74
C VAL A 228 6.99 8.72 -34.67
N ILE A 229 8.12 8.26 -34.10
CA ILE A 229 9.25 7.74 -34.87
C ILE A 229 8.86 6.49 -35.65
N GLN A 230 8.11 5.58 -35.03
CA GLN A 230 7.58 4.40 -35.72
C GLN A 230 6.70 4.80 -36.90
N ASN A 231 5.75 5.72 -36.71
CA ASN A 231 4.91 6.22 -37.79
C ASN A 231 5.72 6.84 -38.94
N LYS A 232 6.77 7.62 -38.64
CA LYS A 232 7.70 8.15 -39.66
C LYS A 232 8.45 7.05 -40.41
N LYS A 233 9.04 6.09 -39.68
CA LYS A 233 9.71 4.93 -40.27
C LYS A 233 8.77 4.12 -41.18
N PHE A 234 7.50 3.96 -40.77
CA PHE A 234 6.51 3.28 -41.59
C PHE A 234 6.19 4.05 -42.87
N ALA A 235 6.00 5.37 -42.79
CA ALA A 235 5.76 6.22 -43.95
C ALA A 235 6.92 6.19 -44.96
N GLU A 236 8.16 6.12 -44.49
CA GLU A 236 9.37 6.02 -45.32
C GLU A 236 9.58 4.61 -45.91
N SER A 237 9.11 3.57 -45.22
CA SER A 237 9.35 2.16 -45.60
C SER A 237 8.45 1.58 -46.70
N ASN A 238 7.58 2.38 -47.32
CA ASN A 238 6.64 1.94 -48.37
C ASN A 238 5.69 0.79 -47.94
N ILE A 239 5.50 0.62 -46.62
CA ILE A 239 4.59 -0.35 -46.03
C ILE A 239 3.17 0.23 -46.04
N SER A 240 2.16 -0.57 -46.40
CA SER A 240 0.77 -0.09 -46.43
C SER A 240 0.31 0.34 -45.03
N ARG A 241 -0.52 1.39 -44.94
CA ARG A 241 -1.04 1.92 -43.67
C ARG A 241 -1.74 0.85 -42.83
N GLU A 242 -2.41 -0.10 -43.48
CA GLU A 242 -3.05 -1.25 -42.83
C GLU A 242 -2.02 -2.20 -42.20
N THR A 243 -0.94 -2.52 -42.91
CA THR A 243 0.14 -3.37 -42.39
C THR A 243 0.91 -2.68 -41.26
N ALA A 244 1.13 -1.36 -41.35
CA ALA A 244 1.75 -0.58 -40.28
C ALA A 244 0.86 -0.53 -39.02
N MET A 245 -0.45 -0.32 -39.17
CA MET A 245 -1.39 -0.32 -38.05
C MET A 245 -1.54 -1.70 -37.41
N TRP A 246 -1.49 -2.78 -38.21
CA TRP A 246 -1.44 -4.15 -37.70
C TRP A 246 -0.16 -4.43 -36.90
N LEU A 247 1.01 -3.97 -37.37
CA LEU A 247 2.29 -4.09 -36.66
C LEU A 247 2.34 -3.29 -35.35
N LEU A 248 1.60 -2.17 -35.29
CA LEU A 248 1.50 -1.29 -34.14
C LEU A 248 0.40 -1.69 -33.15
N GLN A 249 -0.46 -2.65 -33.52
CA GLN A 249 -1.54 -3.09 -32.65
C GLN A 249 -0.94 -3.73 -31.41
N ARG A 250 -1.01 -3.00 -30.30
CA ARG A 250 -0.50 -3.45 -29.02
C ARG A 250 -1.34 -4.65 -28.59
N ALA A 251 -0.71 -5.83 -28.47
CA ALA A 251 -1.34 -6.96 -27.83
C ALA A 251 -1.68 -6.55 -26.39
N SER A 252 -2.97 -6.39 -26.09
CA SER A 252 -3.44 -6.14 -24.74
C SER A 252 -3.98 -7.44 -24.16
N PHE A 253 -3.41 -7.84 -23.02
CA PHE A 253 -3.96 -8.91 -22.21
C PHE A 253 -4.87 -8.25 -21.17
N ARG A 254 -6.16 -8.60 -21.16
CA ARG A 254 -7.03 -8.31 -20.01
C ARG A 254 -6.76 -9.37 -18.95
N THR A 255 -6.44 -8.95 -17.73
CA THR A 255 -6.23 -9.87 -16.61
C THR A 255 -7.58 -10.36 -16.12
N SER A 256 -7.91 -11.59 -16.45
CA SER A 256 -9.07 -12.30 -15.91
C SER A 256 -8.57 -13.48 -15.07
N ARG A 257 -9.19 -13.71 -13.91
CA ARG A 257 -8.84 -14.86 -13.06
C ARG A 257 -9.64 -16.07 -13.58
N ALA A 258 -8.94 -17.15 -13.90
CA ALA A 258 -9.58 -18.43 -14.15
C ALA A 258 -10.13 -18.96 -12.82
N ILE A 259 -11.47 -18.97 -12.66
CA ILE A 259 -12.11 -19.57 -11.51
C ILE A 259 -12.40 -21.03 -11.86
N ALA A 260 -11.65 -21.97 -11.29
CA ALA A 260 -12.11 -23.34 -11.24
C ALA A 260 -13.33 -23.37 -10.31
N SER A 261 -14.53 -23.58 -10.84
CA SER A 261 -15.71 -23.75 -10.01
C SER A 261 -15.52 -24.98 -9.12
N SER A 262 -15.16 -24.77 -7.86
CA SER A 262 -15.20 -25.84 -6.86
C SER A 262 -16.68 -26.14 -6.61
N ARG A 263 -17.17 -27.20 -7.24
CA ARG A 263 -18.52 -27.71 -7.07
C ARG A 263 -18.71 -28.04 -5.59
N ASP A 264 -19.52 -27.24 -4.92
CA ASP A 264 -19.95 -27.44 -3.54
C ASP A 264 -20.56 -28.86 -3.44
N SER A 265 -19.89 -29.74 -2.71
CA SER A 265 -20.24 -31.15 -2.63
C SER A 265 -21.35 -31.37 -1.61
N ARG A 266 -22.59 -31.14 -2.03
CA ARG A 266 -23.82 -31.67 -1.40
C ARG A 266 -24.91 -31.72 -2.45
N THR A 267 -25.20 -32.88 -3.05
CA THR A 267 -26.34 -33.77 -2.75
C THR A 267 -26.43 -34.90 -3.79
N ASP A 268 -26.78 -36.09 -3.30
CA ASP A 268 -27.42 -37.24 -3.94
C ASP A 268 -26.86 -37.87 -5.23
N SER A 269 -26.37 -39.09 -5.01
CA SER A 269 -26.25 -40.19 -5.93
C SER A 269 -27.50 -40.42 -6.79
N THR A 270 -27.35 -40.38 -8.11
CA THR A 270 -27.79 -41.44 -9.03
C THR A 270 -27.20 -41.23 -10.44
N ALA A 271 -27.02 -42.35 -11.14
CA ALA A 271 -26.22 -42.60 -12.33
C ALA A 271 -26.49 -41.71 -13.57
N GLY A 272 -25.45 -41.56 -14.42
CA GLY A 272 -25.63 -41.26 -15.85
C GLY A 272 -24.48 -40.52 -16.54
N THR A 273 -23.51 -41.27 -17.06
CA THR A 273 -22.65 -41.04 -18.23
C THR A 273 -22.45 -39.62 -18.82
N ALA A 274 -21.16 -39.24 -18.82
CA ALA A 274 -20.39 -38.58 -19.87
C ALA A 274 -20.56 -37.07 -20.18
N SER A 275 -19.43 -36.39 -19.99
CA SER A 275 -18.96 -35.19 -20.69
C SER A 275 -19.71 -33.88 -20.47
N SER A 276 -19.26 -33.13 -19.46
CA SER A 276 -19.16 -31.68 -19.62
C SER A 276 -17.78 -31.24 -19.13
N ALA A 277 -16.96 -30.77 -20.08
CA ALA A 277 -15.79 -29.97 -19.76
C ALA A 277 -16.26 -28.81 -18.87
N GLY A 278 -15.62 -28.65 -17.71
CA GLY A 278 -15.89 -27.52 -16.84
C GLY A 278 -15.72 -26.24 -17.63
N GLU A 279 -16.79 -25.45 -17.71
CA GLU A 279 -16.75 -24.15 -18.34
C GLU A 279 -15.92 -23.24 -17.41
N GLU A 280 -14.65 -23.07 -17.77
CA GLU A 280 -13.75 -22.11 -17.11
C GLU A 280 -14.29 -20.71 -17.39
N THR A 281 -14.95 -20.12 -16.39
CA THR A 281 -15.44 -18.76 -16.48
C THR A 281 -14.35 -17.80 -16.02
N THR A 282 -13.85 -17.01 -16.96
CA THR A 282 -12.96 -15.89 -16.68
C THR A 282 -13.77 -14.68 -16.21
N LYS A 283 -13.56 -14.27 -14.96
CA LYS A 283 -14.17 -13.08 -14.36
C LYS A 283 -13.15 -11.93 -14.34
N GLU A 284 -13.58 -10.72 -14.69
CA GLU A 284 -12.76 -9.51 -14.56
C GLU A 284 -12.52 -9.22 -13.06
N VAL A 285 -11.27 -8.96 -12.68
CA VAL A 285 -10.87 -8.73 -11.29
C VAL A 285 -11.26 -7.31 -10.88
N THR A 286 -12.09 -7.18 -9.84
CA THR A 286 -12.51 -5.87 -9.31
C THR A 286 -11.43 -5.25 -8.41
N ALA A 287 -11.49 -3.93 -8.18
CA ALA A 287 -10.55 -3.22 -7.31
C ALA A 287 -10.49 -3.79 -5.88
N TRP A 288 -11.62 -4.27 -5.36
CA TRP A 288 -11.69 -4.92 -4.05
C TRP A 288 -11.11 -6.35 -4.07
N GLU A 289 -11.30 -7.12 -5.13
CA GLU A 289 -10.64 -8.43 -5.27
C GLU A 289 -9.11 -8.30 -5.31
N ALA A 290 -8.58 -7.23 -5.94
CA ALA A 290 -7.16 -6.89 -5.89
C ALA A 290 -6.71 -6.45 -4.48
N ALA A 291 -7.56 -5.75 -3.72
CA ALA A 291 -7.27 -5.41 -2.32
C ALA A 291 -7.20 -6.65 -1.41
N GLY A 292 -7.96 -7.72 -1.73
CA GLY A 292 -7.90 -9.00 -1.02
C GLY A 292 -6.54 -9.69 -1.13
N GLU A 293 -5.83 -9.52 -2.25
CA GLU A 293 -4.46 -10.02 -2.44
C GLU A 293 -3.45 -9.36 -1.49
N PHE A 294 -3.74 -8.11 -1.07
CA PHE A 294 -2.98 -7.37 -0.07
C PHE A 294 -3.45 -7.62 1.37
N ALA A 295 -4.39 -8.52 1.63
CA ALA A 295 -4.79 -8.88 3.00
C ALA A 295 -3.59 -9.27 3.92
N PRO A 296 -2.56 -10.01 3.47
CA PRO A 296 -1.39 -10.32 4.28
C PRO A 296 -0.62 -9.08 4.78
N ILE A 297 -0.61 -7.99 4.01
CA ILE A 297 -0.02 -6.70 4.38
C ILE A 297 -0.78 -6.10 5.56
N VAL A 298 -2.11 -6.09 5.49
CA VAL A 298 -2.96 -5.56 6.55
C VAL A 298 -2.77 -6.35 7.84
N TYR A 299 -2.70 -7.68 7.74
CA TYR A 299 -2.39 -8.53 8.89
C TYR A 299 -1.00 -8.24 9.47
N GLN A 300 0.02 -8.06 8.62
CA GLN A 300 1.36 -7.70 9.10
C GLN A 300 1.33 -6.39 9.88
N TYR A 301 0.67 -5.37 9.33
CA TYR A 301 0.53 -4.05 9.96
C TYR A 301 -0.18 -4.14 11.31
N ILE A 302 -1.31 -4.84 11.38
CA ILE A 302 -2.09 -5.01 12.62
C ILE A 302 -1.28 -5.80 13.66
N LEU A 303 -0.58 -6.86 13.26
CA LEU A 303 0.26 -7.66 14.16
C LEU A 303 1.38 -6.79 14.73
N TRP A 304 2.06 -6.03 13.88
CA TRP A 304 3.07 -5.05 14.28
C TRP A 304 2.51 -4.05 15.30
N PHE A 305 1.40 -3.41 14.96
CA PHE A 305 0.77 -2.40 15.80
C PHE A 305 0.41 -2.93 17.19
N LEU A 306 -0.23 -4.09 17.27
CA LEU A 306 -0.63 -4.70 18.54
C LEU A 306 0.55 -5.13 19.39
N VAL A 307 1.56 -5.75 18.78
CA VAL A 307 2.78 -6.19 19.47
C VAL A 307 3.49 -4.98 20.09
N PHE A 308 3.69 -3.90 19.33
CA PHE A 308 4.43 -2.74 19.82
C PHE A 308 3.67 -1.91 20.83
N ILE A 309 2.37 -1.68 20.62
CA ILE A 309 1.56 -0.97 21.60
C ILE A 309 1.49 -1.74 22.90
N GLY A 310 1.18 -3.05 22.84
CA GLY A 310 1.11 -3.87 24.04
C GLY A 310 2.43 -3.89 24.81
N ALA A 311 3.55 -4.10 24.12
CA ALA A 311 4.85 -4.15 24.77
C ALA A 311 5.27 -2.78 25.35
N THR A 312 4.87 -1.67 24.73
CA THR A 312 5.09 -0.31 25.25
C THR A 312 4.22 -0.02 26.48
N VAL A 313 2.96 -0.45 26.48
CA VAL A 313 2.08 -0.36 27.65
C VAL A 313 2.63 -1.18 28.79
N LEU A 314 3.07 -2.42 28.53
CA LEU A 314 3.68 -3.29 29.54
C LEU A 314 4.93 -2.64 30.19
N MET A 315 5.78 -2.00 29.39
CA MET A 315 6.92 -1.23 29.89
C MET A 315 6.48 -0.07 30.78
N THR A 316 5.50 0.70 30.32
CA THR A 316 4.99 1.88 31.05
C THR A 316 4.38 1.48 32.39
N ASN A 317 3.54 0.45 32.41
CA ASN A 317 2.95 -0.08 33.64
C ASN A 317 4.02 -0.59 34.61
N THR A 318 5.08 -1.24 34.09
CA THR A 318 6.19 -1.70 34.94
C THR A 318 6.90 -0.53 35.61
N VAL A 319 7.12 0.57 34.90
CA VAL A 319 7.72 1.79 35.44
C VAL A 319 6.80 2.47 36.45
N GLU A 320 5.50 2.56 36.15
CA GLU A 320 4.50 3.17 37.04
C GLU A 320 4.36 2.41 38.35
N GLU A 321 4.23 1.08 38.32
CA GLU A 321 4.13 0.26 39.52
C GLU A 321 5.39 0.32 40.39
N LYS A 322 6.57 0.44 39.75
CA LYS A 322 7.83 0.66 40.47
C LYS A 322 7.84 2.04 41.13
N SER A 323 7.40 3.08 40.43
CA SER A 323 7.38 4.45 40.94
C SER A 323 6.37 4.67 42.08
N THR A 324 5.30 3.87 42.13
CA THR A 324 4.21 3.97 43.12
C THR A 324 4.42 3.08 44.34
N LYS A 325 5.58 2.41 44.46
CA LYS A 325 5.89 1.39 45.50
C LYS A 325 4.93 0.21 45.54
N LEU A 326 4.06 0.06 44.53
CA LEU A 326 3.13 -1.06 44.42
C LEU A 326 3.91 -2.38 44.26
N VAL A 327 5.06 -2.33 43.60
CA VAL A 327 6.01 -3.46 43.47
C VAL A 327 6.47 -4.00 44.83
N GLU A 328 6.75 -3.16 45.84
CA GLU A 328 7.24 -3.64 47.15
C GLU A 328 6.21 -4.53 47.84
N VAL A 329 4.93 -4.17 47.74
CA VAL A 329 3.80 -4.93 48.29
C VAL A 329 3.60 -6.24 47.52
N LEU A 330 3.73 -6.23 46.19
CA LEU A 330 3.57 -7.45 45.39
C LEU A 330 4.72 -8.43 45.60
N LEU A 331 5.94 -7.93 45.77
CA LEU A 331 7.13 -8.77 45.96
C LEU A 331 7.27 -9.33 47.38
N SER A 332 6.42 -8.95 48.35
CA SER A 332 6.42 -9.61 49.66
C SER A 332 5.96 -11.06 49.58
N ASP A 333 5.10 -11.35 48.58
CA ASP A 333 4.38 -12.62 48.45
C ASP A 333 4.67 -13.34 47.12
N LEU A 334 5.36 -12.69 46.17
CA LEU A 334 5.57 -13.21 44.79
C LEU A 334 7.02 -13.08 44.31
N ASP A 335 7.48 -14.09 43.56
CA ASP A 335 8.77 -14.04 42.87
C ASP A 335 8.75 -13.00 41.72
N PRO A 336 9.80 -12.19 41.51
CA PRO A 336 9.85 -11.19 40.43
C PRO A 336 9.61 -11.74 39.03
N VAL A 337 10.01 -12.99 38.78
CA VAL A 337 9.81 -13.65 37.48
C VAL A 337 8.35 -14.02 37.28
N GLU A 338 7.65 -14.45 38.34
CA GLU A 338 6.21 -14.75 38.28
C GLU A 338 5.40 -13.47 38.02
N LEU A 339 5.81 -12.36 38.62
CA LEU A 339 5.24 -11.05 38.33
C LEU A 339 5.43 -10.65 36.86
N MET A 340 6.63 -10.80 36.30
CA MET A 340 6.90 -10.46 34.90
C MET A 340 6.08 -11.31 33.93
N ASP A 341 6.09 -12.64 34.11
CA ASP A 341 5.35 -13.57 33.23
C ASP A 341 3.83 -13.38 33.37
N GLY A 342 3.33 -13.10 34.58
CA GLY A 342 1.92 -12.81 34.84
C GLY A 342 1.44 -11.54 34.15
N LYS A 343 2.20 -10.44 34.24
CA LYS A 343 1.90 -9.19 33.55
C LYS A 343 1.91 -9.34 32.03
N LEU A 344 2.90 -10.04 31.49
CA LEU A 344 2.97 -10.35 30.06
C LEU A 344 1.70 -11.10 29.63
N LEU A 345 1.34 -12.16 30.35
CA LEU A 345 0.16 -12.96 30.01
C LEU A 345 -1.14 -12.16 30.12
N GLY A 346 -1.30 -11.33 31.16
CA GLY A 346 -2.47 -10.45 31.34
C GLY A 346 -2.59 -9.44 30.20
N SER A 347 -1.49 -8.80 29.82
CA SER A 347 -1.46 -7.87 28.68
C SER A 347 -1.76 -8.56 27.35
N ALA A 348 -1.24 -9.78 27.13
CA ALA A 348 -1.57 -10.59 25.96
C ALA A 348 -3.07 -10.92 25.89
N LEU A 349 -3.68 -11.31 27.01
CA LEU A 349 -5.13 -11.58 27.09
C LEU A 349 -5.96 -10.33 26.78
N THR A 350 -5.52 -9.16 27.25
CA THR A 350 -6.19 -7.88 26.97
C THR A 350 -6.18 -7.59 25.46
N LEU A 351 -5.03 -7.75 24.80
CA LEU A 351 -4.91 -7.55 23.36
C LEU A 351 -5.70 -8.61 22.55
N LEU A 352 -5.69 -9.87 22.99
CA LEU A 352 -6.51 -10.91 22.38
C LEU A 352 -8.01 -10.62 22.53
N THR A 353 -8.43 -9.98 23.62
CA THR A 353 -9.81 -9.53 23.82
C THR A 353 -10.18 -8.45 22.79
N VAL A 354 -9.27 -7.50 22.54
CA VAL A 354 -9.46 -6.47 21.49
C VAL A 354 -9.56 -7.11 20.11
N VAL A 355 -8.65 -8.02 19.76
CA VAL A 355 -8.69 -8.74 18.48
C VAL A 355 -9.97 -9.58 18.34
N GLY A 356 -10.36 -10.29 19.40
CA GLY A 356 -11.58 -11.09 19.42
C GLY A 356 -12.84 -10.24 19.22
N LEU A 357 -12.88 -9.04 19.82
CA LEU A 357 -13.93 -8.06 19.59
C LEU A 357 -13.95 -7.62 18.12
N TRP A 358 -12.79 -7.34 17.51
CA TRP A 358 -12.73 -6.92 16.11
C TRP A 358 -13.18 -8.00 15.15
N ILE A 359 -12.73 -9.24 15.35
CA ILE A 359 -13.17 -10.40 14.57
C ILE A 359 -14.70 -10.54 14.69
N PHE A 360 -15.24 -10.44 15.91
CA PHE A 360 -16.68 -10.50 16.13
C PHE A 360 -17.43 -9.39 15.39
N LEU A 361 -16.99 -8.13 15.49
CA LEU A 361 -17.62 -6.99 14.82
C LEU A 361 -17.56 -7.09 13.28
N ILE A 362 -16.44 -7.53 12.72
CA ILE A 362 -16.28 -7.69 11.26
C ILE A 362 -17.08 -8.90 10.75
N SER A 363 -17.25 -9.94 11.57
CA SER A 363 -18.06 -11.13 11.22
C SER A 363 -19.57 -10.92 11.35
N LEU A 364 -20.03 -9.95 12.15
CA LEU A 364 -21.45 -9.68 12.38
C LEU A 364 -22.26 -9.47 11.09
N PRO A 365 -21.80 -8.64 10.13
CA PRO A 365 -22.41 -8.49 8.81
C PRO A 365 -22.64 -9.82 8.07
N VAL A 366 -21.68 -10.73 8.14
CA VAL A 366 -21.75 -12.06 7.50
C VAL A 366 -22.78 -12.95 8.22
N MET A 367 -22.82 -12.88 9.55
CA MET A 367 -23.76 -13.65 10.37
C MET A 367 -25.22 -13.17 10.26
N MET A 368 -25.44 -11.87 10.07
CA MET A 368 -26.78 -11.26 9.91
C MET A 368 -27.36 -11.45 8.49
N GLY A 369 -26.55 -11.92 7.54
CA GLY A 369 -26.88 -12.02 6.13
C GLY A 369 -26.57 -10.71 5.38
N SER A 370 -25.93 -10.83 4.22
CA SER A 370 -25.49 -9.69 3.40
C SER A 370 -26.61 -8.69 3.09
N GLY A 371 -27.85 -9.17 2.89
CA GLY A 371 -29.00 -8.34 2.57
C GLY A 371 -29.37 -7.31 3.66
N ALA A 372 -29.19 -7.63 4.95
CA ALA A 372 -29.45 -6.67 6.02
C ALA A 372 -28.41 -5.54 6.02
N VAL A 373 -27.15 -5.87 5.73
CA VAL A 373 -26.03 -4.92 5.73
C VAL A 373 -26.12 -4.01 4.51
N ILE A 374 -26.41 -4.57 3.33
CA ILE A 374 -26.61 -3.81 2.08
C ILE A 374 -27.78 -2.82 2.22
N ALA A 375 -28.84 -3.19 2.95
CA ALA A 375 -29.97 -2.30 3.21
C ALA A 375 -29.60 -1.07 4.06
N PHE A 376 -28.64 -1.19 4.99
CA PHE A 376 -28.17 -0.07 5.81
C PHE A 376 -26.96 0.66 5.21
N LEU A 377 -26.14 -0.03 4.43
CA LEU A 377 -24.92 0.47 3.79
C LEU A 377 -24.89 -0.02 2.32
N PRO A 378 -25.60 0.65 1.40
CA PRO A 378 -25.65 0.24 -0.01
C PRO A 378 -24.26 0.20 -0.67
N GLN A 379 -23.33 1.05 -0.22
CA GLN A 379 -21.94 1.05 -0.71
C GLN A 379 -21.14 -0.20 -0.26
N ALA A 380 -21.66 -1.00 0.68
CA ALA A 380 -20.98 -2.22 1.15
C ALA A 380 -21.23 -3.44 0.26
N GLU A 381 -22.17 -3.38 -0.70
CA GLU A 381 -22.49 -4.48 -1.61
C GLU A 381 -21.26 -4.95 -2.39
N GLU A 382 -20.55 -4.01 -3.01
CA GLU A 382 -19.32 -4.29 -3.77
C GLU A 382 -18.22 -4.91 -2.88
N PHE A 383 -18.09 -4.44 -1.64
CA PHE A 383 -17.11 -4.96 -0.68
C PHE A 383 -17.47 -6.37 -0.20
N LEU A 384 -18.75 -6.65 0.08
CA LEU A 384 -19.20 -7.97 0.55
C LEU A 384 -19.11 -9.03 -0.56
N GLU A 385 -19.39 -8.66 -1.81
CA GLU A 385 -19.33 -9.57 -2.96
C GLU A 385 -17.91 -9.77 -3.52
N SER A 386 -16.97 -8.90 -3.17
CA SER A 386 -15.57 -8.97 -3.62
C SER A 386 -14.77 -10.17 -3.10
N GLY A 387 -15.30 -10.95 -2.16
CA GLY A 387 -14.55 -12.05 -1.53
C GLY A 387 -13.38 -11.59 -0.63
N VAL A 388 -13.20 -10.29 -0.40
CA VAL A 388 -12.20 -9.73 0.53
C VAL A 388 -12.37 -10.32 1.94
N LEU A 389 -13.62 -10.48 2.39
CA LEU A 389 -13.91 -11.09 3.69
C LEU A 389 -13.40 -12.53 3.80
N ASN A 390 -13.45 -13.31 2.72
CA ASN A 390 -12.90 -14.68 2.71
C ASN A 390 -11.38 -14.69 2.78
N SER A 391 -10.73 -13.68 2.20
CA SER A 391 -9.28 -13.50 2.26
C SER A 391 -8.82 -13.04 3.64
N ILE A 392 -9.59 -12.14 4.27
CA ILE A 392 -9.38 -11.72 5.65
C ILE A 392 -9.57 -12.92 6.57
N PHE A 393 -10.74 -13.54 6.61
CA PHE A 393 -11.03 -14.65 7.52
C PHE A 393 -10.43 -16.00 7.12
N ASN A 394 -9.42 -16.03 6.25
CA ASN A 394 -8.73 -17.25 5.89
C ASN A 394 -8.16 -17.91 7.17
N PRO A 395 -8.51 -19.17 7.47
CA PRO A 395 -8.06 -19.85 8.69
C PRO A 395 -6.53 -19.88 8.82
N LEU A 396 -5.81 -19.99 7.70
CA LEU A 396 -4.35 -19.96 7.70
C LEU A 396 -3.82 -18.63 8.24
N HIS A 397 -4.36 -17.51 7.76
CA HIS A 397 -3.93 -16.18 8.19
C HIS A 397 -4.28 -15.92 9.66
N VAL A 398 -5.48 -16.32 10.11
CA VAL A 398 -5.91 -16.15 11.51
C VAL A 398 -5.06 -16.99 12.47
N ILE A 399 -4.84 -18.27 12.16
CA ILE A 399 -4.01 -19.16 12.99
C ILE A 399 -2.58 -18.62 13.04
N ASN A 400 -2.02 -18.24 11.89
CA ASN A 400 -0.67 -17.71 11.82
C ASN A 400 -0.52 -16.39 12.58
N PHE A 401 -1.53 -15.53 12.49
CA PHE A 401 -1.61 -14.28 13.25
C PHE A 401 -1.54 -14.55 14.76
N VAL A 402 -2.34 -15.49 15.28
CA VAL A 402 -2.32 -15.81 16.72
C VAL A 402 -0.97 -16.39 17.15
N ILE A 403 -0.39 -17.29 16.37
CA ILE A 403 0.93 -17.89 16.65
C ILE A 403 2.01 -16.81 16.74
N PHE A 404 2.13 -15.99 15.69
CA PHE A 404 3.17 -14.96 15.64
C PHE A 404 2.87 -13.75 16.51
N PHE A 405 1.60 -13.50 16.84
CA PHE A 405 1.22 -12.58 17.90
C PHE A 405 1.81 -13.03 19.23
N VAL A 406 1.58 -14.28 19.65
CA VAL A 406 2.10 -14.79 20.93
C VAL A 406 3.63 -14.74 20.96
N LEU A 407 4.29 -15.19 19.89
CA LEU A 407 5.75 -15.19 19.81
C LEU A 407 6.35 -13.78 19.75
N GLY A 408 5.82 -12.92 18.88
CA GLY A 408 6.27 -11.54 18.71
C GLY A 408 6.00 -10.70 19.96
N PHE A 409 4.79 -10.79 20.51
CA PHE A 409 4.43 -10.10 21.74
C PHE A 409 5.29 -10.57 22.92
N SER A 410 5.57 -11.86 23.04
CA SER A 410 6.48 -12.35 24.08
C SER A 410 7.90 -11.83 23.89
N PHE A 411 8.44 -11.85 22.66
CA PHE A 411 9.78 -11.37 22.35
C PHE A 411 9.96 -9.90 22.73
N TYR A 412 9.08 -9.03 22.24
CA TYR A 412 9.14 -7.59 22.50
C TYR A 412 8.69 -7.24 23.93
N GLY A 413 7.69 -7.94 24.46
CA GLY A 413 7.18 -7.77 25.81
C GLY A 413 8.22 -8.09 26.87
N TYR A 414 8.95 -9.20 26.76
CA TYR A 414 10.06 -9.50 27.67
C TYR A 414 11.17 -8.45 27.59
N SER A 415 11.51 -8.00 26.37
CA SER A 415 12.55 -7.00 26.15
C SER A 415 12.20 -5.65 26.79
N LEU A 416 10.99 -5.14 26.52
CA LEU A 416 10.53 -3.84 27.02
C LEU A 416 10.14 -3.88 28.50
N SER A 417 9.61 -5.00 29.01
CA SER A 417 9.36 -5.17 30.45
C SER A 417 10.66 -5.18 31.26
N ALA A 418 11.71 -5.87 30.77
CA ALA A 418 13.03 -5.84 31.38
C ALA A 418 13.62 -4.42 31.41
N LEU A 419 13.48 -3.65 30.32
CA LEU A 419 13.88 -2.24 30.28
C LEU A 419 13.06 -1.39 31.27
N GLY A 420 11.74 -1.55 31.30
CA GLY A 420 10.88 -0.84 32.24
C GLY A 420 11.27 -1.09 33.70
N SER A 421 11.71 -2.30 34.04
CA SER A 421 12.13 -2.64 35.41
C SER A 421 13.36 -1.85 35.89
N VAL A 422 14.26 -1.45 34.99
CA VAL A 422 15.50 -0.73 35.36
C VAL A 422 15.33 0.79 35.37
N CYS A 423 14.34 1.32 34.65
CA CYS A 423 14.09 2.75 34.57
C CYS A 423 13.35 3.28 35.80
N SER A 424 13.58 4.55 36.13
CA SER A 424 12.90 5.22 37.25
C SER A 424 11.71 6.06 36.82
N ASN A 425 11.63 6.43 35.54
CA ASN A 425 10.53 7.23 35.00
C ASN A 425 10.23 6.86 33.53
N ILE A 426 9.04 7.24 33.07
CA ILE A 426 8.54 6.90 31.73
C ILE A 426 9.42 7.52 30.64
N ARG A 427 9.91 8.75 30.84
CA ARG A 427 10.76 9.45 29.86
C ARG A 427 12.05 8.70 29.58
N GLU A 428 12.71 8.19 30.62
CA GLU A 428 13.91 7.37 30.52
C GLU A 428 13.64 6.05 29.82
N ALA A 429 12.53 5.38 30.18
CA ALA A 429 12.12 4.13 29.54
C ALA A 429 11.90 4.29 28.03
N GLN A 430 11.26 5.39 27.61
CA GLN A 430 11.06 5.69 26.19
C GLN A 430 12.38 5.96 25.44
N MET A 431 13.31 6.69 26.05
CA MET A 431 14.65 6.90 25.48
C MET A 431 15.42 5.57 25.35
N MET A 432 15.30 4.68 26.33
CA MET A 432 15.94 3.36 26.31
C MET A 432 15.28 2.37 25.35
N ALA A 433 13.97 2.51 25.09
CA ALA A 433 13.24 1.69 24.12
C ALA A 433 13.54 2.07 22.66
N THR A 434 14.04 3.28 22.41
CA THR A 434 14.33 3.79 21.05
C THR A 434 15.10 2.83 20.14
N PRO A 435 16.24 2.22 20.54
CA PRO A 435 16.95 1.26 19.69
C PRO A 435 16.11 0.01 19.34
N ILE A 436 15.29 -0.47 20.27
CA ILE A 436 14.37 -1.59 20.01
C ILE A 436 13.29 -1.15 18.99
N ASN A 437 12.76 0.06 19.15
CA ASN A 437 11.77 0.63 18.25
C ASN A 437 12.33 0.92 16.84
N LEU A 438 13.62 1.23 16.70
CA LEU A 438 14.25 1.36 15.38
C LEU A 438 14.36 0.03 14.65
N ILE A 439 14.76 -1.03 15.36
CA ILE A 439 14.79 -2.40 14.81
C ILE A 439 13.38 -2.84 14.41
N ALA A 440 12.41 -2.58 15.28
CA ALA A 440 11.00 -2.88 15.06
C ALA A 440 10.40 -2.31 13.77
N ILE A 441 10.85 -1.13 13.34
CA ILE A 441 10.31 -0.44 12.15
C ILE A 441 10.77 -1.11 10.85
N VAL A 442 11.91 -1.81 10.83
CA VAL A 442 12.45 -2.45 9.62
C VAL A 442 11.44 -3.33 8.88
N PRO A 443 10.75 -4.31 9.51
CA PRO A 443 9.76 -5.14 8.83
C PRO A 443 8.56 -4.33 8.32
N LEU A 444 8.22 -3.22 8.96
CA LEU A 444 7.16 -2.31 8.51
C LEU A 444 7.56 -1.59 7.21
N ILE A 445 8.80 -1.11 7.09
CA ILE A 445 9.33 -0.49 5.86
C ILE A 445 9.38 -1.52 4.72
N LEU A 446 9.80 -2.75 5.03
CA LEU A 446 9.97 -3.83 4.04
C LEU A 446 8.66 -4.56 3.70
N MET A 447 7.53 -4.15 4.27
CA MET A 447 6.23 -4.79 4.10
C MET A 447 5.82 -4.89 2.62
N PHE A 448 5.91 -3.79 1.87
CA PHE A 448 5.49 -3.76 0.46
C PHE A 448 6.44 -4.56 -0.45
N PRO A 449 7.78 -4.37 -0.41
CA PRO A 449 8.70 -5.17 -1.21
C PRO A 449 8.57 -6.68 -0.98
N ILE A 450 8.38 -7.10 0.28
CA ILE A 450 8.20 -8.51 0.64
C ILE A 450 6.87 -9.06 0.13
N ALA A 451 5.81 -8.26 0.15
CA ALA A 451 4.51 -8.69 -0.35
C ALA A 451 4.47 -8.84 -1.89
N LEU A 452 5.29 -8.06 -2.61
CA LEU A 452 5.45 -8.15 -4.07
C LEU A 452 6.28 -9.36 -4.51
N ASP A 453 7.30 -9.73 -3.72
CA ASP A 453 8.12 -10.92 -3.96
C ASP A 453 8.31 -11.74 -2.67
N LYS A 454 7.34 -12.60 -2.41
CA LYS A 454 7.23 -13.40 -1.17
C LYS A 454 8.22 -14.56 -1.12
N THR A 455 8.71 -15.05 -2.26
CA THR A 455 9.74 -16.11 -2.34
C THR A 455 11.16 -15.59 -2.49
N GLY A 456 11.31 -14.28 -2.73
CA GLY A 456 12.58 -13.63 -2.94
C GLY A 456 13.58 -13.73 -1.78
N PRO A 457 14.85 -13.35 -2.03
CA PRO A 457 15.91 -13.41 -1.03
C PRO A 457 15.63 -12.49 0.16
N LEU A 458 15.01 -11.33 -0.08
CA LEU A 458 14.62 -10.38 0.98
C LEU A 458 13.63 -11.02 1.97
N ALA A 459 12.55 -11.61 1.44
CA ALA A 459 11.52 -12.28 2.23
C ALA A 459 12.11 -13.45 3.02
N THR A 460 12.95 -14.25 2.37
CA THR A 460 13.62 -15.40 3.01
C THR A 460 14.51 -14.96 4.16
N ILE A 461 15.46 -14.03 3.94
CA ILE A 461 16.42 -13.61 4.98
C ILE A 461 15.71 -12.99 6.17
N MET A 462 14.75 -12.08 5.92
CA MET A 462 14.05 -11.38 6.99
C MET A 462 13.15 -12.32 7.81
N SER A 463 12.67 -13.42 7.22
CA SER A 463 11.90 -14.44 7.96
C SER A 463 12.72 -15.17 9.02
N TYR A 464 14.05 -15.27 8.88
CA TYR A 464 14.92 -15.94 9.85
C TYR A 464 15.47 -15.03 10.94
N ILE A 465 15.30 -13.71 10.83
CA ILE A 465 15.78 -12.74 11.81
C ILE A 465 14.69 -12.52 12.88
N PRO A 466 14.84 -13.01 14.13
CA PRO A 466 13.75 -13.12 15.10
C PRO A 466 12.96 -11.83 15.38
N PRO A 467 13.60 -10.64 15.50
CA PRO A 467 12.85 -9.38 15.62
C PRO A 467 11.88 -9.12 14.45
N PHE A 468 12.14 -9.64 13.26
CA PHE A 468 11.37 -9.39 12.04
C PHE A 468 10.42 -10.53 11.70
N THR A 469 10.80 -11.76 12.05
CA THR A 469 10.05 -13.01 11.82
C THR A 469 8.54 -12.91 12.05
N PRO A 470 8.02 -12.44 13.20
CA PRO A 470 6.58 -12.48 13.47
C PRO A 470 5.77 -11.60 12.51
N PHE A 471 6.38 -10.58 11.92
CA PHE A 471 5.72 -9.68 10.99
C PHE A 471 5.86 -10.21 9.56
N VAL A 472 7.08 -10.56 9.14
CA VAL A 472 7.38 -11.01 7.78
C VAL A 472 6.65 -12.30 7.42
N MET A 473 6.54 -13.23 8.38
CA MET A 473 5.83 -14.50 8.16
C MET A 473 4.36 -14.30 7.83
N MET A 474 3.77 -13.14 8.14
CA MET A 474 2.40 -12.86 7.77
C MET A 474 2.19 -12.72 6.26
N ASN A 475 3.20 -12.20 5.56
CA ASN A 475 3.19 -12.06 4.09
C ASN A 475 3.61 -13.34 3.36
N VAL A 476 4.47 -14.17 3.97
CA VAL A 476 5.14 -15.28 3.29
C VAL A 476 4.50 -16.66 3.58
N VAL A 477 3.67 -16.78 4.63
CA VAL A 477 3.14 -18.07 5.12
C VAL A 477 2.42 -18.92 4.05
N ALA A 478 1.78 -18.28 3.07
CA ALA A 478 1.05 -19.01 2.04
C ALA A 478 1.97 -19.68 1.00
N GLU A 479 3.21 -19.24 0.88
CA GLU A 479 4.15 -19.66 -0.18
C GLU A 479 5.35 -20.46 0.37
N ILE A 480 5.49 -20.52 1.69
CA ILE A 480 6.59 -21.24 2.33
C ILE A 480 6.26 -22.73 2.52
N ASP A 481 7.24 -23.59 2.27
CA ASP A 481 7.13 -25.01 2.58
C ASP A 481 6.94 -25.25 4.08
N TRP A 482 6.20 -26.31 4.43
CA TRP A 482 5.89 -26.69 5.80
C TRP A 482 7.17 -26.91 6.64
N LEU A 483 8.21 -27.51 6.08
CA LEU A 483 9.46 -27.74 6.84
C LEU A 483 10.12 -26.42 7.22
N ASN A 484 10.20 -25.47 6.28
CA ASN A 484 10.74 -24.15 6.54
C ASN A 484 9.89 -23.39 7.57
N TYR A 485 8.56 -23.51 7.51
CA TYR A 485 7.67 -22.95 8.51
C TYR A 485 8.01 -23.47 9.92
N VAL A 486 8.16 -24.78 10.09
CA VAL A 486 8.49 -25.41 11.39
C VAL A 486 9.87 -24.99 11.88
N ILE A 487 10.85 -24.88 10.99
CA ILE A 487 12.21 -24.41 11.32
C ILE A 487 12.13 -22.98 11.85
N ILE A 488 11.47 -22.07 11.13
CA ILE A 488 11.35 -20.66 11.52
C ILE A 488 10.58 -20.52 12.83
N PHE A 489 9.48 -21.26 12.99
CA PHE A 489 8.70 -21.28 14.23
C PHE A 489 9.54 -21.75 15.42
N THR A 490 10.29 -22.83 15.25
CA THR A 490 11.15 -23.40 16.31
C THR A 490 12.29 -22.44 16.65
N TRP A 491 12.93 -21.85 15.63
CA TRP A 491 14.00 -20.88 15.79
C TRP A 491 13.53 -19.61 16.52
N MET A 492 12.40 -19.06 16.11
CA MET A 492 11.76 -17.92 16.76
C MET A 492 11.42 -18.24 18.23
N SER A 493 10.83 -19.41 18.48
CA SER A 493 10.50 -19.87 19.83
C SER A 493 11.75 -19.98 20.71
N ALA A 494 12.83 -20.56 20.18
CA ALA A 494 14.11 -20.66 20.89
C ALA A 494 14.69 -19.28 21.22
N CYS A 495 14.65 -18.33 20.27
CA CYS A 495 15.10 -16.96 20.48
C CYS A 495 14.26 -16.24 21.53
N THR A 496 12.93 -16.38 21.50
CA THR A 496 12.03 -15.81 22.51
C THR A 496 12.31 -16.35 23.91
N LEU A 497 12.58 -17.65 24.05
CA LEU A 497 13.01 -18.23 25.34
C LEU A 497 14.38 -17.71 25.78
N GLY A 498 15.30 -17.48 24.84
CA GLY A 498 16.58 -16.82 25.09
C GLY A 498 16.40 -15.39 25.62
N VAL A 499 15.52 -14.61 24.99
CA VAL A 499 15.17 -13.26 25.45
C VAL A 499 14.52 -13.30 26.83
N ARG A 500 13.60 -14.23 27.09
CA ARG A 500 13.03 -14.42 28.44
C ARG A 500 14.11 -14.73 29.48
N TRP A 501 15.10 -15.55 29.14
CA TRP A 501 16.22 -15.89 30.01
C TRP A 501 17.13 -14.69 30.30
N LEU A 502 17.31 -13.77 29.36
CA LEU A 502 17.99 -12.49 29.59
C LEU A 502 17.13 -11.54 30.43
N ALA A 503 15.86 -11.40 30.05
CA ALA A 503 14.88 -10.52 30.67
C ALA A 503 14.72 -10.84 32.16
N LYS A 504 14.61 -12.13 32.55
CA LYS A 504 14.49 -12.49 33.97
C LYS A 504 15.67 -11.99 34.81
N GLN A 505 16.89 -12.01 34.27
CA GLN A 505 18.08 -11.57 35.01
C GLN A 505 18.08 -10.06 35.23
N VAL A 506 17.70 -9.32 34.18
CA VAL A 506 17.56 -7.87 34.24
C VAL A 506 16.39 -7.48 35.14
N TYR A 507 15.24 -8.14 35.01
CA TYR A 507 14.01 -7.83 35.73
C TYR A 507 14.15 -8.06 37.23
N THR A 508 14.66 -9.22 37.65
CA THR A 508 14.86 -9.53 39.08
C THR A 508 15.79 -8.53 39.78
N LYS A 509 16.85 -8.08 39.10
CA LYS A 509 17.77 -7.10 39.67
C LYS A 509 17.23 -5.68 39.55
N GLY A 510 16.66 -5.34 38.40
CA GLY A 510 16.20 -4.01 38.02
C GLY A 510 15.06 -3.52 38.88
N ILE A 511 14.09 -4.39 39.15
CA ILE A 511 12.88 -4.04 39.89
C ILE A 511 13.19 -3.59 41.34
N LEU A 512 14.31 -4.06 41.92
CA LEU A 512 14.78 -3.74 43.27
C LEU A 512 15.74 -2.53 43.33
N LEU A 513 16.17 -2.00 42.18
CA LEU A 513 17.09 -0.86 42.14
C LEU A 513 16.32 0.46 42.29
N GLU A 514 16.52 1.17 43.40
CA GLU A 514 15.81 2.43 43.66
C GLU A 514 16.47 3.68 43.02
N ASN A 515 17.76 3.69 42.68
CA ASN A 515 18.47 4.99 42.57
C ASN A 515 19.65 5.14 41.60
N LYS A 516 19.84 4.31 40.57
CA LYS A 516 20.86 4.61 39.54
C LYS A 516 20.36 4.30 38.12
N PRO A 517 20.48 5.26 37.16
CA PRO A 517 20.16 5.01 35.77
C PRO A 517 21.15 3.98 35.21
N ALA A 518 20.68 2.74 35.07
CA ALA A 518 21.42 1.72 34.36
C ALA A 518 21.23 1.98 32.85
N GLY A 519 22.03 2.89 32.28
CA GLY A 519 22.14 2.99 30.82
C GLY A 519 22.51 1.63 30.19
N ILE A 520 22.64 1.55 28.86
CA ILE A 520 22.93 0.28 28.15
C ILE A 520 24.11 -0.51 28.75
N LYS A 521 25.15 0.20 29.25
CA LYS A 521 26.30 -0.41 29.96
C LYS A 521 25.92 -1.07 31.30
N GLY A 522 24.92 -0.54 31.99
CA GLY A 522 24.36 -1.11 33.23
C GLY A 522 23.58 -2.40 32.96
N LEU A 523 22.80 -2.46 31.88
CA LEU A 523 22.11 -3.70 31.46
C LEU A 523 23.08 -4.85 31.21
N VAL A 524 24.16 -4.59 30.48
CA VAL A 524 25.22 -5.59 30.22
C VAL A 524 25.87 -6.05 31.53
N ARG A 525 26.09 -5.15 32.48
CA ARG A 525 26.64 -5.49 33.80
C ARG A 525 25.68 -6.33 34.66
N LEU A 526 24.37 -6.09 34.54
CA LEU A 526 23.34 -6.88 35.24
C LEU A 526 23.26 -8.31 34.70
N VAL A 527 23.48 -8.51 33.40
CA VAL A 527 23.56 -9.85 32.79
C VAL A 527 24.88 -10.56 33.12
N GLY A 528 26.01 -9.83 33.12
CA GLY A 528 27.36 -10.41 33.27
C GLY A 528 27.77 -10.85 34.67
N GLY A 529 26.94 -10.63 35.71
CA GLY A 529 27.22 -11.12 37.05
C GLY A 529 28.47 -10.49 37.71
N SER A 530 28.47 -9.17 37.91
CA SER A 530 29.26 -8.58 39.00
C SER A 530 28.30 -8.10 40.07
N SER A 531 28.29 -8.78 41.21
CA SER A 531 27.75 -8.30 42.49
C SER A 531 28.23 -6.88 42.80
#